data_AF-A0A9W6I5C0-F1
#
_entry.id   AF-A0A9W6I5C0-F1
#
_cell.length_a   1.000
_cell.length_b   1.000
_cell.length_c   1.000
_cell.angle_alpha   90.00
_cell.angle_beta   90.00
_cell.angle_gamma   90.00
#
_symmetry.space_group_name_H-M   'P 1'
#
loop_
_entity.id
_entity.type
_entity.pdbx_description
1 polymer ?
#
loop_
_entity_poly.entity_id
_entity_poly.type
_entity_poly.pdbx_seq_one_letter_code
_entity_poly.pdbx_strand_id
1 'polypeptide(L)'
;MTRPVRHTRAELDALVELVRAARPRLAVLTLGHGRDAASRAAVQAFAREWEAGGGQVLAVVDWPEQAASWLRPARRMTAGSPDGWVVAGAASGWAQMSRRLRHSTDWDPARTYGFAGLDDARVVELAGPGTLEGMRGVASDASTWEIGDPRDRPYRPSR
;
A
#
# COMPACT_ATOMS: atom_id res chain seq x y z
N MET A 1 14.64 -11.36 5.67
CA MET A 1 13.74 -10.22 5.38
C MET A 1 14.19 -9.63 4.05
N THR A 2 13.33 -9.58 3.03
CA THR A 2 13.69 -8.94 1.76
C THR A 2 13.59 -7.44 1.94
N ARG A 3 14.69 -6.73 1.67
CA ARG A 3 14.74 -5.28 1.82
C ARG A 3 14.06 -4.62 0.61
N PRO A 4 13.28 -3.54 0.78
CA PRO A 4 12.66 -2.86 -0.35
C PRO A 4 13.71 -2.36 -1.35
N VAL A 5 13.45 -2.62 -2.62
CA VAL A 5 14.26 -2.16 -3.75
C VAL A 5 13.75 -0.80 -4.20
N ARG A 6 14.62 0.01 -4.78
CA ARG A 6 14.24 1.31 -5.33
C ARG A 6 13.22 1.12 -6.46
N HIS A 7 12.14 1.89 -6.43
CA HIS A 7 11.14 1.90 -7.49
C HIS A 7 11.74 2.28 -8.85
N THR A 8 11.16 1.76 -9.93
CA THR A 8 11.48 2.18 -11.29
C THR A 8 10.59 3.34 -11.73
N ARG A 9 10.98 4.05 -12.81
CA ARG A 9 10.11 5.10 -13.38
C ARG A 9 8.82 4.51 -13.95
N ALA A 10 8.90 3.36 -14.62
CA ALA A 10 7.74 2.68 -15.20
C ALA A 10 6.74 2.24 -14.13
N GLU A 11 7.22 1.69 -13.01
CA GLU A 11 6.40 1.34 -11.85
C GLU A 11 5.69 2.58 -11.27
N LEU A 12 6.41 3.69 -11.10
CA LEU A 12 5.84 4.94 -10.59
C LEU A 12 4.74 5.48 -11.52
N ASP A 13 5.02 5.58 -12.82
CA ASP A 13 4.07 6.10 -13.80
C ASP A 13 2.81 5.24 -13.86
N ALA A 14 2.98 3.91 -13.92
CA ALA A 14 1.86 2.98 -13.91
C ALA A 14 1.04 3.05 -12.62
N LEU A 15 1.68 3.26 -11.45
CA LEU A 15 0.97 3.40 -10.19
C LEU A 15 0.16 4.70 -10.12
N VAL A 16 0.71 5.80 -10.62
CA VAL A 16 -0.02 7.08 -10.72
C VAL A 16 -1.26 6.91 -11.61
N GLU A 17 -1.10 6.28 -12.77
CA GLU A 17 -2.22 6.02 -13.68
C GLU A 17 -3.27 5.09 -13.06
N LEU A 18 -2.85 4.02 -12.38
CA LEU A 18 -3.75 3.12 -11.66
C LEU A 18 -4.60 3.87 -10.62
N VAL A 19 -3.98 4.76 -9.85
CA VAL A 19 -4.66 5.56 -8.83
C VAL A 19 -5.59 6.60 -9.47
N ARG A 20 -5.20 7.22 -10.59
CA ARG A 20 -6.05 8.18 -11.33
C ARG A 20 -7.26 7.51 -11.98
N ALA A 21 -7.13 6.26 -12.40
CA ALA A 21 -8.20 5.48 -13.02
C ALA A 21 -9.24 4.97 -12.01
N ALA A 22 -8.95 5.04 -10.71
CA ALA A 22 -9.81 4.55 -9.65
C ALA A 22 -11.23 5.15 -9.69
N ARG A 23 -12.22 4.32 -9.33
CA ARG A 23 -13.63 4.71 -9.21
C ARG A 23 -14.15 4.34 -7.81
N PRO A 24 -14.75 5.28 -7.07
CA PRO A 24 -14.88 6.71 -7.37
C PRO A 24 -13.51 7.41 -7.49
N ARG A 25 -13.49 8.58 -8.13
CA ARG A 25 -12.24 9.33 -8.34
C ARG A 25 -11.65 9.73 -7.00
N LEU A 26 -10.34 9.50 -6.84
CA LEU A 26 -9.59 9.89 -5.65
C LEU A 26 -8.98 11.28 -5.88
N ALA A 27 -9.11 12.19 -4.92
CA ALA A 27 -8.53 13.53 -4.99
C ALA A 27 -7.52 13.76 -3.85
N VAL A 28 -7.84 13.28 -2.65
CA VAL A 28 -7.06 13.48 -1.43
C VAL A 28 -6.50 12.15 -0.94
N LEU A 29 -5.18 11.99 -0.93
CA LEU A 29 -4.53 10.73 -0.54
C LEU A 29 -3.69 10.89 0.72
N THR A 30 -3.67 9.86 1.56
CA THR A 30 -2.64 9.73 2.61
C THR A 30 -1.60 8.70 2.16
N LEU A 31 -0.33 9.06 2.26
CA LEU A 31 0.77 8.19 1.84
C LEU A 31 1.45 7.57 3.07
N GLY A 32 1.80 6.29 2.97
CA GLY A 32 2.41 5.54 4.05
C GLY A 32 3.72 4.88 3.63
N HIS A 33 4.76 4.92 4.48
CA HIS A 33 5.97 4.15 4.17
C HIS A 33 6.75 3.56 5.36
N GLY A 34 7.46 2.48 5.08
CA GLY A 34 8.56 2.01 5.94
C GLY A 34 9.70 3.03 5.99
N ARG A 35 10.48 3.06 7.08
CA ARG A 35 11.59 4.03 7.28
C ARG A 35 12.80 3.83 6.37
N ASP A 36 12.87 2.74 5.62
CA ASP A 36 13.98 2.51 4.71
C ASP A 36 14.01 3.54 3.56
N ALA A 37 15.20 3.73 2.99
CA ALA A 37 15.41 4.77 1.99
C ALA A 37 14.64 4.53 0.68
N ALA A 38 14.43 3.27 0.28
CA ALA A 38 13.74 2.95 -0.96
C ALA A 38 12.24 3.26 -0.85
N SER A 39 11.61 2.85 0.26
CA SER A 39 10.20 3.15 0.55
C SER A 39 9.93 4.64 0.68
N ARG A 40 10.81 5.36 1.40
CA ARG A 40 10.73 6.83 1.49
C ARG A 40 10.86 7.47 0.10
N ALA A 41 11.82 7.03 -0.70
CA ALA A 41 12.02 7.59 -2.05
C ALA A 41 10.81 7.36 -2.97
N ALA A 42 10.17 6.18 -2.88
CA ALA A 42 8.98 5.83 -3.64
C ALA A 42 7.80 6.74 -3.32
N VAL A 43 7.44 6.87 -2.04
CA VAL A 43 6.32 7.72 -1.62
C VAL A 43 6.58 9.20 -1.95
N GLN A 44 7.81 9.67 -1.80
CA GLN A 44 8.15 11.06 -2.16
C GLN A 44 8.08 11.31 -3.68
N ALA A 45 8.41 10.32 -4.50
CA ALA A 45 8.26 10.43 -5.95
C ALA A 45 6.78 10.43 -6.34
N PHE A 46 5.97 9.54 -5.77
CA PHE A 46 4.52 9.52 -5.98
C PHE A 46 3.86 10.84 -5.57
N ALA A 47 4.19 11.37 -4.39
CA ALA A 47 3.64 12.63 -3.90
C ALA A 47 3.81 13.76 -4.92
N ARG A 48 5.02 13.89 -5.48
CA ARG A 48 5.32 14.92 -6.49
C ARG A 48 4.49 14.78 -7.76
N GLU A 49 4.37 13.56 -8.30
CA GLU A 49 3.59 13.31 -9.52
C GLU A 49 2.08 13.47 -9.29
N TRP A 50 1.61 13.09 -8.10
CA TRP A 50 0.21 13.25 -7.72
C TRP A 50 -0.17 14.73 -7.64
N GLU A 51 0.62 15.53 -6.90
CA GLU A 51 0.43 16.97 -6.73
C GLU A 51 0.60 17.74 -8.05
N ALA A 52 1.61 17.38 -8.85
CA ALA A 52 1.82 18.01 -10.16
C ALA A 52 0.62 17.82 -11.11
N GLY A 53 -0.09 16.70 -11.01
CA GLY A 53 -1.33 16.49 -11.76
C GLY A 53 -2.61 16.81 -10.98
N GLY A 54 -2.54 17.72 -10.00
CA GLY A 54 -3.67 18.35 -9.33
C GLY A 54 -4.32 17.56 -8.18
N GLY A 55 -3.70 16.45 -7.75
CA GLY A 55 -4.12 15.73 -6.56
C GLY A 55 -3.59 16.37 -5.28
N GLN A 56 -4.18 16.04 -4.13
CA GLN A 56 -3.74 16.51 -2.82
C GLN A 56 -3.16 15.36 -1.99
N VAL A 57 -2.01 15.58 -1.36
CA VAL A 57 -1.49 14.70 -0.30
C VAL A 57 -1.88 15.27 1.06
N LEU A 58 -2.72 14.54 1.80
CA LEU A 58 -3.19 14.93 3.12
C LEU A 58 -2.10 14.78 4.19
N ALA A 59 -1.39 13.66 4.13
CA ALA A 59 -0.30 13.36 5.04
C ALA A 59 0.66 12.35 4.43
N VAL A 60 1.91 12.40 4.90
CA VAL A 60 2.90 11.33 4.73
C VAL A 60 3.21 10.75 6.10
N VAL A 61 3.01 9.44 6.26
CA VAL A 61 3.17 8.72 7.54
C VAL A 61 4.24 7.66 7.41
N ASP A 62 5.25 7.73 8.25
CA ASP A 62 6.27 6.68 8.35
C ASP A 62 5.96 5.70 9.50
N TRP A 63 6.46 4.47 9.39
CA TRP A 63 6.53 3.51 10.48
C TRP A 63 7.89 2.79 10.52
N PRO A 64 8.39 2.41 11.72
CA PRO A 64 9.51 1.49 11.82
C PRO A 64 9.07 0.07 11.44
N GLU A 65 10.00 -0.79 11.03
CA GLU A 65 9.72 -2.21 10.75
C GLU A 65 9.27 -2.99 11.99
N GLN A 66 9.71 -2.55 13.17
CA GLN A 66 9.35 -3.11 14.47
C GLN A 66 8.90 -1.96 15.37
N ALA A 67 7.69 -2.06 15.92
CA ALA A 67 7.13 -1.07 16.82
C ALA A 67 6.51 -1.76 18.03
N ALA A 68 6.72 -1.21 19.22
CA ALA A 68 5.98 -1.62 20.41
C ALA A 68 4.48 -1.30 20.29
N SER A 69 4.12 -0.30 19.47
CA SER A 69 2.73 0.02 19.15
C SER A 69 2.60 0.63 17.76
N TRP A 70 1.59 0.14 17.04
CA TRP A 70 1.21 0.59 15.70
C TRP A 70 0.03 1.58 15.69
N LEU A 71 -0.57 1.86 16.86
CA LEU A 71 -1.84 2.61 16.93
C LEU A 71 -1.68 4.07 16.49
N ARG A 72 -0.58 4.73 16.90
CA ARG A 72 -0.31 6.11 16.52
C ARG A 72 -0.16 6.27 14.99
N PRO A 73 0.70 5.52 14.28
CA PRO A 73 0.76 5.65 12.83
C PRO A 73 -0.56 5.24 12.16
N ALA A 74 -1.26 4.21 12.66
CA ALA A 74 -2.55 3.81 12.09
C ALA A 74 -3.60 4.94 12.14
N ARG A 75 -3.74 5.60 13.30
CA ARG A 75 -4.62 6.76 13.43
C ARG A 75 -4.23 7.92 12.51
N ARG A 76 -2.92 8.14 12.30
CA ARG A 76 -2.44 9.17 11.37
C ARG A 76 -2.76 8.83 9.91
N MET A 77 -2.73 7.56 9.52
CA MET A 77 -3.08 7.15 8.16
C MET A 77 -4.53 7.49 7.82
N THR A 78 -5.46 7.35 8.77
CA THR A 78 -6.89 7.58 8.52
C THR A 78 -7.39 8.95 8.99
N ALA A 79 -6.55 9.75 9.63
CA ALA A 79 -6.91 11.09 10.08
C ALA A 79 -7.30 11.98 8.89
N GLY A 80 -8.37 12.74 9.04
CA GLY A 80 -8.89 13.63 8.00
C GLY A 80 -9.61 12.93 6.84
N SER A 81 -9.90 11.62 6.97
CA SER A 81 -10.73 10.85 6.04
C SER A 81 -10.30 10.96 4.57
N PRO A 82 -9.07 10.51 4.22
CA PRO A 82 -8.60 10.57 2.84
C PRO A 82 -9.46 9.72 1.89
N ASP A 83 -9.39 10.04 0.60
CA ASP A 83 -10.03 9.27 -0.47
C ASP A 83 -9.37 7.91 -0.69
N GLY A 84 -8.10 7.76 -0.35
CA GLY A 84 -7.39 6.49 -0.43
C GLY A 84 -5.97 6.58 0.10
N TRP A 85 -5.24 5.47 -0.02
CA TRP A 85 -3.89 5.32 0.49
C TRP A 85 -2.94 4.81 -0.56
N VAL A 86 -1.69 5.29 -0.53
CA VAL A 86 -0.59 4.72 -1.31
C VAL A 86 0.53 4.34 -0.35
N VAL A 87 1.05 3.11 -0.50
CA VAL A 87 1.99 2.55 0.47
C VAL A 87 3.22 1.91 -0.17
N ALA A 88 4.38 2.16 0.44
CA ALA A 88 5.64 1.51 0.11
C ALA A 88 6.32 1.01 1.39
N GLY A 89 6.77 -0.24 1.43
CA GLY A 89 7.39 -0.78 2.64
C GLY A 89 7.85 -2.20 2.46
N ALA A 90 8.51 -2.75 3.48
CA ALA A 90 8.74 -4.18 3.54
C ALA A 90 7.48 -4.91 3.99
N ALA A 91 7.38 -6.17 3.59
CA ALA A 91 6.23 -7.03 3.89
C ALA A 91 5.91 -7.12 5.39
N SER A 92 6.93 -7.26 6.23
CA SER A 92 6.77 -7.38 7.70
C SER A 92 6.18 -6.13 8.35
N GLY A 93 6.68 -4.95 7.99
CA GLY A 93 6.20 -3.68 8.51
C GLY A 93 4.77 -3.41 8.06
N TRP A 94 4.50 -3.60 6.77
CA TRP A 94 3.15 -3.40 6.23
C TRP A 94 2.13 -4.37 6.83
N ALA A 95 2.45 -5.65 6.98
CA ALA A 95 1.55 -6.64 7.57
C ALA A 95 1.16 -6.32 9.02
N GLN A 96 2.07 -5.76 9.82
CA GLN A 96 1.75 -5.32 11.18
C GLN A 96 0.90 -4.05 11.19
N MET A 97 1.25 -3.09 10.32
CA MET A 97 0.54 -1.84 10.16
C MET A 97 -0.91 -2.06 9.67
N SER A 98 -1.11 -2.89 8.64
CA SER A 98 -2.42 -3.19 8.05
C SER A 98 -3.33 -3.93 9.02
N ARG A 99 -2.81 -4.89 9.80
CA ARG A 99 -3.56 -5.52 10.89
C ARG A 99 -4.07 -4.50 11.91
N ARG A 100 -3.20 -3.55 12.30
CA ARG A 100 -3.62 -2.49 13.22
C ARG A 100 -4.65 -1.55 12.59
N LEU A 101 -4.45 -1.15 11.34
CA LEU A 101 -5.41 -0.33 10.59
C LEU A 101 -6.78 -0.99 10.57
N ARG A 102 -6.85 -2.26 10.15
CA ARG A 102 -8.09 -3.02 10.06
C ARG A 102 -8.82 -3.17 11.39
N HIS A 103 -8.09 -3.27 12.49
CA HIS A 103 -8.68 -3.47 13.81
C HIS A 103 -9.09 -2.17 14.52
N SER A 104 -8.50 -1.02 14.18
CA SER A 104 -8.56 0.18 15.04
C SER A 104 -8.94 1.47 14.31
N THR A 105 -9.29 1.39 13.03
CA THR A 105 -9.63 2.54 12.18
C THR A 105 -10.63 2.14 11.09
N ASP A 106 -11.19 3.13 10.39
CA ASP A 106 -12.06 2.93 9.21
C ASP A 106 -11.26 2.72 7.91
N TRP A 107 -10.03 2.21 8.02
CA TRP A 107 -9.18 1.95 6.86
C TRP A 107 -9.79 0.88 5.96
N ASP A 108 -9.78 1.15 4.66
CA ASP A 108 -10.31 0.26 3.63
C ASP A 108 -9.19 -0.23 2.70
N PRO A 109 -8.87 -1.55 2.70
CA PRO A 109 -7.87 -2.11 1.79
C PRO A 109 -8.21 -1.91 0.31
N ALA A 110 -9.49 -1.90 -0.07
CA ALA A 110 -9.90 -1.73 -1.48
C ALA A 110 -9.57 -0.33 -2.04
N ARG A 111 -9.32 0.64 -1.14
CA ARG A 111 -8.88 2.00 -1.46
C ARG A 111 -7.38 2.21 -1.24
N THR A 112 -6.62 1.12 -1.11
CA THR A 112 -5.18 1.14 -0.86
C THR A 112 -4.39 0.60 -2.05
N TYR A 113 -3.35 1.33 -2.43
CA TYR A 113 -2.51 1.05 -3.59
C TYR A 113 -1.04 0.86 -3.16
N GLY A 114 -0.36 -0.16 -3.69
CA GLY A 114 1.00 -0.51 -3.29
C GLY A 114 2.03 -0.45 -4.41
N PHE A 115 3.28 -0.19 -4.02
CA PHE A 115 4.47 -0.42 -4.85
C PHE A 115 4.86 -1.92 -4.88
N ALA A 116 5.76 -2.28 -5.79
CA ALA A 116 6.19 -3.66 -6.05
C ALA A 116 6.79 -4.36 -4.83
N GLY A 117 7.33 -3.61 -3.87
CA GLY A 117 7.81 -4.16 -2.60
C GLY A 117 6.74 -4.88 -1.77
N LEU A 118 5.46 -4.68 -2.10
CA LEU A 118 4.31 -5.34 -1.47
C LEU A 118 3.67 -6.43 -2.34
N ASP A 119 4.18 -6.66 -3.56
CA ASP A 119 3.79 -7.77 -4.43
C ASP A 119 4.50 -9.07 -3.99
N ASP A 120 4.18 -9.52 -2.77
CA ASP A 120 4.80 -10.68 -2.16
C ASP A 120 3.74 -11.46 -1.37
N ALA A 121 3.55 -12.74 -1.68
CA ALA A 121 2.58 -13.60 -1.01
C ALA A 121 2.73 -13.61 0.52
N ARG A 122 3.94 -13.38 1.04
CA ARG A 122 4.21 -13.28 2.50
C ARG A 122 3.50 -12.09 3.13
N VAL A 123 3.22 -11.03 2.39
CA VAL A 123 2.46 -9.87 2.87
C VAL A 123 1.06 -10.31 3.30
N VAL A 124 0.39 -11.11 2.48
CA VAL A 124 -0.94 -11.65 2.75
C VAL A 124 -0.90 -12.65 3.91
N GLU A 125 0.08 -13.55 3.91
CA GLU A 125 0.26 -14.55 4.97
C GLU A 125 0.46 -13.88 6.35
N LEU A 126 1.34 -12.89 6.43
CA LEU A 126 1.66 -12.19 7.68
C LEU A 126 0.53 -11.27 8.17
N ALA A 127 -0.22 -10.67 7.24
CA ALA A 127 -1.36 -9.83 7.58
C ALA A 127 -2.56 -10.65 8.06
N GLY A 128 -2.67 -11.90 7.61
CA GLY A 128 -3.75 -12.81 7.94
C GLY A 128 -4.95 -12.66 7.00
N PRO A 129 -5.85 -13.69 6.96
CA PRO A 129 -6.90 -13.80 5.95
C PRO A 129 -7.84 -12.58 5.89
N GLY A 130 -8.15 -12.11 4.67
CA GLY A 130 -9.10 -11.01 4.43
C GLY A 130 -8.62 -9.60 4.83
N THR A 131 -7.48 -9.48 5.52
CA THR A 131 -6.98 -8.19 6.02
C THR A 131 -6.70 -7.19 4.89
N LEU A 132 -6.15 -7.70 3.78
CA LEU A 132 -5.68 -6.92 2.62
C LEU A 132 -6.55 -7.12 1.38
N GLU A 133 -7.70 -7.80 1.50
CA GLU A 133 -8.58 -8.09 0.37
C GLU A 133 -9.02 -6.81 -0.35
N GLY A 134 -8.88 -6.78 -1.67
CA GLY A 134 -9.13 -5.62 -2.53
C GLY A 134 -7.94 -4.65 -2.66
N MET A 135 -6.89 -4.79 -1.85
CA MET A 135 -5.67 -3.98 -2.03
C MET A 135 -4.99 -4.35 -3.36
N ARG A 136 -4.57 -3.33 -4.10
CA ARG A 136 -3.97 -3.48 -5.43
C ARG A 136 -2.71 -2.66 -5.58
N GLY A 137 -2.00 -2.79 -6.67
CA GLY A 137 -0.80 -2.01 -6.91
C GLY A 137 -0.10 -2.39 -8.19
N VAL A 138 1.16 -1.99 -8.27
CA VAL A 138 2.00 -2.17 -9.45
C VAL A 138 3.27 -2.92 -9.08
N ALA A 139 3.64 -3.90 -9.90
CA ALA A 139 4.86 -4.68 -9.80
C ALA A 139 6.03 -3.97 -10.49
N SER A 140 7.25 -4.48 -10.29
CA SER A 140 8.47 -3.83 -10.81
C SER A 140 8.56 -3.80 -12.34
N ASP A 141 7.82 -4.68 -13.02
CA ASP A 141 7.66 -4.74 -14.48
C ASP A 141 6.49 -3.89 -15.00
N ALA A 142 5.91 -3.04 -14.12
CA ALA A 142 4.75 -2.20 -14.36
C ALA A 142 3.42 -2.93 -14.59
N SER A 143 3.36 -4.26 -14.39
CA SER A 143 2.09 -4.99 -14.34
C SER A 143 1.32 -4.66 -13.06
N THR A 144 -0.01 -4.80 -13.10
CA THR A 144 -0.86 -4.58 -11.92
C THR A 144 -1.08 -5.87 -11.16
N TRP A 145 -1.07 -5.82 -9.84
CA TRP A 145 -1.47 -6.91 -8.96
C TRP A 145 -2.66 -6.49 -8.10
N GLU A 146 -3.45 -7.47 -7.67
CA GLU A 146 -4.59 -7.30 -6.77
C GLU A 146 -4.65 -8.49 -5.81
N ILE A 147 -4.93 -8.20 -4.54
CA ILE A 147 -5.13 -9.20 -3.50
C ILE A 147 -6.62 -9.56 -3.49
N GLY A 148 -6.97 -10.67 -4.15
CA GLY A 148 -8.34 -11.19 -4.19
C GLY A 148 -8.78 -11.91 -2.90
N ASP A 149 -10.04 -12.37 -2.87
CA ASP A 149 -10.58 -13.22 -1.81
C ASP A 149 -9.77 -14.53 -1.77
N PRO A 150 -9.23 -14.96 -0.62
CA PRO A 150 -8.64 -16.30 -0.45
C PRO A 150 -9.52 -17.45 -0.98
N ARG A 151 -10.85 -17.27 -1.05
CA ARG A 151 -11.83 -18.25 -1.55
C ARG A 151 -11.88 -18.37 -3.07
N ASP A 152 -11.32 -17.41 -3.80
CA ASP A 152 -11.35 -17.39 -5.28
C ASP A 152 -10.22 -18.20 -5.93
N ARG A 153 -9.38 -18.89 -5.15
CA ARG A 153 -8.43 -19.86 -5.71
C ARG A 153 -9.20 -21.12 -6.13
N PRO A 154 -9.27 -21.48 -7.43
CA PRO A 154 -9.80 -22.78 -7.80
C PRO A 154 -8.91 -23.86 -7.18
N TYR A 155 -9.51 -24.75 -6.39
CA TYR A 155 -8.87 -25.96 -5.90
C TYR A 155 -8.30 -26.74 -7.09
N ARG A 156 -6.97 -26.79 -7.20
CA ARG A 156 -6.26 -27.73 -8.09
C ARG A 156 -5.66 -28.84 -7.22
N PRO A 157 -6.21 -30.06 -7.24
CA PRO A 157 -5.51 -31.20 -6.66
C PRO A 157 -4.26 -31.47 -7.52
N SER A 158 -3.10 -31.51 -6.86
CA SER A 158 -1.87 -32.02 -7.46
C SER A 158 -2.03 -33.50 -7.79
N ARG A 159 -1.80 -33.87 -9.05
CA ARG A 159 -1.52 -35.26 -9.45
C ARG A 159 -0.08 -35.60 -9.16
#